data_AF-A0A9I9EJU8-F1
#
_entry.id   AF-A0A9I9EJU8-F1
#
_cell.length_a   1.000
_cell.length_b   1.000
_cell.length_c   1.000
_cell.angle_alpha   90.00
_cell.angle_beta   90.00
_cell.angle_gamma   90.00
#
_symmetry.space_group_name_H-M   'P 1'
#
loop_
_entity.id
_entity.type
_entity.pdbx_description
1 polymer ?
#
loop_
_entity_poly.entity_id
_entity_poly.type
_entity_poly.pdbx_seq_one_letter_code
_entity_poly.pdbx_strand_id
1 'polypeptide(L)'
;MQASSTIIGNCLIDDFRFMSTDRSFSKEIVHKARINLGVNISYQKAWRAKEHMVKILHGDTVESYALIPRFFDKLVESNPGTCTTLEMDDSGHFNFCFMTFGASIEGWKYCRPIISVYGIFL
;
A
#
# COMPACT_ATOMS: atom_id res chain seq x y z
N MET A 1 29.14 16.96 -2.01
CA MET A 1 28.17 16.79 -0.90
C MET A 1 27.09 15.83 -1.40
N GLN A 2 27.00 14.60 -0.88
CA GLN A 2 26.06 13.60 -1.41
C GLN A 2 24.75 13.69 -0.62
N ALA A 3 23.66 14.13 -1.26
CA ALA A 3 22.35 14.22 -0.62
C ALA A 3 21.86 12.83 -0.15
N SER A 4 21.23 12.79 1.03
CA SER A 4 20.61 11.59 1.59
C SER A 4 19.29 11.28 0.87
N SER A 5 18.90 10.00 0.78
CA SER A 5 17.63 9.58 0.17
C SER A 5 16.41 10.21 0.84
N THR A 6 16.49 10.44 2.16
CA THR A 6 15.44 11.11 2.95
C THR A 6 15.25 12.56 2.53
N ILE A 7 16.36 13.28 2.30
CA ILE A 7 16.31 14.69 1.88
C ILE A 7 15.72 14.79 0.47
N ILE A 8 16.18 13.95 -0.45
CA ILE A 8 15.64 13.88 -1.81
C ILE A 8 14.14 13.56 -1.79
N GLY A 9 13.74 12.58 -0.97
CA GLY A 9 12.35 12.20 -0.80
C GLY A 9 11.49 13.36 -0.30
N ASN A 10 11.91 14.05 0.76
CA ASN A 10 11.18 15.20 1.30
C ASN A 10 11.08 16.36 0.30
N CYS A 11 12.13 16.62 -0.49
CA CYS A 11 12.10 17.69 -1.49
C CYS A 11 11.19 17.39 -2.69
N LEU A 12 10.94 16.12 -2.99
CA LEU A 12 10.14 15.70 -4.14
C LEU A 12 8.77 15.14 -3.73
N ILE A 13 8.42 15.12 -2.45
CA ILE A 13 7.23 14.40 -1.98
C ILE A 13 5.93 14.92 -2.61
N ASP A 14 5.79 16.24 -2.75
CA ASP A 14 4.59 16.87 -3.31
C ASP A 14 4.43 16.56 -4.79
N ASP A 15 5.54 16.42 -5.50
CA ASP A 15 5.60 16.07 -6.92
C ASP A 15 5.09 14.65 -7.22
N PHE A 16 5.04 13.79 -6.20
CA PHE A 16 4.67 12.38 -6.30
C PHE A 16 3.41 12.01 -5.52
N ARG A 17 2.74 12.98 -4.88
CA ARG A 17 1.59 12.76 -4.01
C ARG A 17 0.43 11.99 -4.66
N PHE A 18 0.26 12.12 -5.97
CA PHE A 18 -0.82 11.49 -6.74
C PHE A 18 -0.34 10.47 -7.77
N MET A 19 0.96 10.14 -7.77
CA MET A 19 1.53 9.23 -8.77
C MET A 19 1.46 7.77 -8.32
N SER A 20 1.31 6.85 -9.29
CA SER A 20 1.37 5.41 -9.03
C SER A 20 2.76 5.00 -8.53
N THR A 21 2.82 4.16 -7.50
CA THR A 21 4.06 3.71 -6.86
C THR A 21 4.72 2.54 -7.62
N ASP A 22 4.63 2.52 -8.96
CA ASP A 22 5.17 1.44 -9.79
C ASP A 22 6.70 1.52 -9.98
N ARG A 23 7.30 0.68 -10.85
CA ARG A 23 8.75 0.70 -11.11
C ARG A 23 9.24 1.94 -11.86
N SER A 24 8.36 2.60 -12.62
CA SER A 24 8.71 3.83 -13.33
C SER A 24 8.96 4.98 -12.35
N PHE A 25 8.32 4.93 -11.18
CA PHE A 25 8.47 5.91 -10.09
C PHE A 25 9.93 6.15 -9.69
N SER A 26 10.75 5.11 -9.55
CA SER A 26 12.17 5.28 -9.19
C SER A 26 13.00 5.92 -10.30
N LYS A 27 12.65 5.70 -11.58
CA LYS A 27 13.30 6.40 -12.71
C LYS A 27 12.90 7.87 -12.74
N GLU A 28 11.64 8.16 -12.44
CA GLU A 28 11.14 9.53 -12.37
C GLU A 28 11.81 10.32 -11.24
N ILE A 29 12.06 9.69 -10.09
CA ILE A 29 12.83 10.32 -9.00
C ILE A 29 14.26 10.65 -9.45
N VAL A 30 14.93 9.76 -10.19
CA VAL A 30 16.27 10.05 -10.74
C VAL A 30 16.21 11.26 -11.68
N HIS A 31 15.21 11.30 -12.56
CA HIS A 31 15.01 12.40 -13.48
C HIS A 31 14.76 13.72 -12.73
N LYS A 32 13.78 13.75 -11.83
CA LYS A 32 13.41 14.93 -11.03
C LYS A 32 14.52 15.41 -10.11
N ALA A 33 15.29 14.50 -9.50
CA ALA A 33 16.46 14.88 -8.71
C ALA A 33 17.51 15.62 -9.56
N ARG A 34 17.67 15.24 -10.84
CA ARG A 34 18.59 15.93 -11.75
C ARG A 34 18.06 17.29 -12.18
N ILE A 35 16.78 17.38 -12.58
CA ILE A 35 16.22 18.62 -13.14
C ILE A 35 15.84 19.66 -12.08
N ASN A 36 15.30 19.25 -10.93
CA ASN A 36 14.78 20.16 -9.91
C ASN A 36 15.83 20.47 -8.84
N LEU A 37 16.68 19.49 -8.49
CA LEU A 37 17.64 19.60 -7.39
C LEU A 37 19.10 19.70 -7.88
N GLY A 38 19.36 19.53 -9.19
CA GLY A 38 20.71 19.59 -9.75
C GLY A 38 21.63 18.45 -9.31
N VAL A 39 21.09 17.38 -8.71
CA VAL A 39 21.88 16.26 -8.17
C VAL A 39 21.67 14.99 -8.98
N ASN A 40 22.77 14.28 -9.25
CA ASN A 40 22.71 12.96 -9.87
C ASN A 40 22.69 11.88 -8.79
N ILE A 41 21.73 10.97 -8.87
CA ILE A 41 21.52 9.94 -7.85
C ILE A 41 21.47 8.55 -8.48
N SER A 42 22.01 7.55 -7.78
CA SER A 42 21.91 6.15 -8.20
C SER A 42 20.46 5.65 -8.10
N TYR A 43 20.10 4.65 -8.90
CA TYR A 43 18.80 3.98 -8.83
C TYR A 43 18.46 3.46 -7.42
N GLN A 44 19.41 2.83 -6.72
CA GLN A 44 19.19 2.36 -5.34
C GLN A 44 18.83 3.49 -4.37
N LYS A 45 19.42 4.68 -4.55
CA LYS A 45 19.10 5.86 -3.75
C LYS A 45 17.71 6.40 -4.09
N ALA A 46 17.33 6.38 -5.35
CA ALA A 46 15.98 6.73 -5.78
C ALA A 46 14.93 5.73 -5.25
N TRP A 47 15.26 4.44 -5.20
CA TRP A 47 14.42 3.41 -4.57
C TRP A 47 14.20 3.69 -3.08
N ARG A 48 15.26 3.97 -2.32
CA ARG A 48 15.13 4.34 -0.90
C ARG A 48 14.36 5.65 -0.68
N ALA A 49 14.53 6.62 -1.57
CA ALA A 49 13.74 7.86 -1.54
C ALA A 49 12.26 7.57 -1.82
N LYS A 50 11.96 6.66 -2.75
CA LYS A 50 10.60 6.14 -2.99
C LYS A 50 10.03 5.50 -1.73
N GLU A 51 10.73 4.54 -1.12
CA GLU A 51 10.25 3.87 0.11
C GLU A 51 9.92 4.87 1.21
N HIS A 52 10.79 5.86 1.40
CA HIS A 52 10.60 6.94 2.36
C HIS A 52 9.36 7.79 2.04
N MET A 53 9.18 8.23 0.80
CA MET A 53 8.00 9.01 0.39
C MET A 53 6.72 8.18 0.49
N VAL A 54 6.74 6.91 0.09
CA VAL A 54 5.60 5.99 0.20
C VAL A 54 5.17 5.87 1.65
N LYS A 55 6.11 5.69 2.58
CA LYS A 55 5.82 5.63 4.01
C LYS A 55 5.18 6.91 4.54
N ILE A 56 5.61 8.09 4.07
CA ILE A 56 4.99 9.36 4.49
C ILE A 56 3.59 9.54 3.87
N LEU A 57 3.42 9.21 2.59
CA LEU A 57 2.19 9.46 1.84
C LEU A 57 1.08 8.45 2.17
N HIS A 58 1.44 7.19 2.36
CA HIS A 58 0.50 6.07 2.52
C HIS A 58 0.53 5.44 3.91
N GLY A 59 1.41 5.93 4.79
CA GLY A 59 1.62 5.35 6.11
C GLY A 59 2.56 4.16 6.09
N ASP A 60 2.86 3.65 7.28
CA ASP A 60 3.66 2.44 7.42
C ASP A 60 2.81 1.21 7.13
N THR A 61 3.37 0.26 6.38
CA THR A 61 2.68 -0.97 6.02
C THR A 61 2.30 -1.79 7.26
N VAL A 62 3.17 -1.86 8.28
CA VAL A 62 2.90 -2.61 9.51
C VAL A 62 1.76 -1.94 10.29
N GLU A 63 1.79 -0.62 10.41
CA GLU A 63 0.71 0.14 11.06
C GLU A 63 -0.62 -0.02 10.30
N SER A 64 -0.58 -0.11 8.97
CA SER A 64 -1.77 -0.31 8.15
C SER A 64 -2.43 -1.68 8.42
N TYR A 65 -1.64 -2.75 8.54
CA TYR A 65 -2.16 -4.08 8.89
C TYR A 65 -2.74 -4.11 10.31
N ALA A 66 -2.16 -3.37 11.26
CA ALA A 66 -2.69 -3.28 12.62
C ALA A 66 -4.10 -2.65 12.70
N LEU A 67 -4.55 -1.94 11.65
CA LEU A 67 -5.88 -1.35 11.58
C LEU A 67 -6.97 -2.31 11.07
N ILE A 68 -6.61 -3.45 10.48
CA ILE A 68 -7.57 -4.41 9.90
C ILE A 68 -8.64 -4.89 10.90
N PRO A 69 -8.31 -5.27 12.15
CA PRO A 69 -9.33 -5.71 13.10
C PRO A 69 -10.43 -4.65 13.31
N ARG A 70 -10.03 -3.40 13.57
CA ARG A 70 -10.97 -2.29 13.77
C ARG A 70 -11.78 -1.99 12.52
N PHE A 71 -11.16 -2.11 11.35
CA PHE A 71 -11.86 -1.97 10.08
C PHE A 71 -12.94 -3.04 9.92
N PHE A 72 -12.63 -4.31 10.20
CA PHE A 72 -13.60 -5.41 10.14
C PHE A 72 -14.75 -5.23 11.13
N ASP A 73 -14.47 -4.81 12.36
CA ASP A 73 -15.50 -4.51 13.35
C ASP A 73 -16.51 -3.48 12.80
N LYS A 74 -16.00 -2.38 12.23
CA LYS A 74 -16.83 -1.33 11.64
C LYS A 74 -17.54 -1.76 10.37
N LEU A 75 -16.91 -2.63 9.58
CA LEU A 75 -17.49 -3.19 8.37
C LEU A 75 -18.72 -4.04 8.68
N VAL A 76 -18.62 -4.91 9.69
CA VAL A 76 -19.70 -5.78 10.15
C VAL A 76 -20.82 -4.96 10.81
N GLU A 77 -20.48 -3.96 11.62
CA GLU A 77 -21.45 -3.03 12.23
C GLU A 77 -22.27 -2.31 11.14
N SER A 78 -21.60 -1.82 10.09
CA SER A 78 -22.25 -1.03 9.03
C SER A 78 -22.98 -1.89 8.00
N ASN A 79 -22.56 -3.16 7.83
CA ASN A 79 -23.11 -4.09 6.85
C ASN A 79 -23.42 -5.43 7.52
N PRO A 80 -24.57 -5.54 8.21
CA PRO A 80 -24.99 -6.80 8.82
C PRO A 80 -24.97 -7.96 7.82
N GLY A 81 -24.52 -9.13 8.27
CA GLY A 81 -24.35 -10.31 7.41
C GLY A 81 -22.99 -10.40 6.70
N THR A 82 -22.13 -9.38 6.81
CA THR A 82 -20.73 -9.45 6.37
C THR A 82 -19.97 -10.52 7.14
N CYS A 83 -19.20 -11.36 6.44
CA CYS A 83 -18.30 -12.34 7.05
C CYS A 83 -16.85 -11.86 6.90
N THR A 84 -16.09 -11.92 7.99
CA THR A 84 -14.67 -11.58 8.02
C THR A 84 -13.89 -12.64 8.81
N THR A 85 -12.63 -12.85 8.42
CA THR A 85 -11.66 -13.69 9.13
C THR A 85 -10.32 -12.99 9.11
N LEU A 86 -9.61 -12.98 10.23
CA LEU A 86 -8.25 -12.48 10.34
C LEU A 86 -7.42 -13.54 11.06
N GLU A 87 -6.30 -13.94 10.45
CA GLU A 87 -5.31 -14.80 11.07
C GLU A 87 -4.01 -14.01 11.27
N MET A 88 -3.42 -14.19 12.44
CA MET A 88 -2.13 -13.64 12.82
C MET A 88 -1.23 -14.76 13.34
N ASP A 89 0.08 -14.59 13.21
CA ASP A 89 1.06 -15.50 13.79
C ASP A 89 1.14 -15.35 15.33
N ASP A 90 1.93 -16.21 15.99
CA ASP A 90 2.14 -16.18 17.44
C ASP A 90 2.77 -14.86 17.94
N SER A 91 3.39 -14.10 17.04
CA SER A 91 3.98 -12.78 17.32
C SER A 91 3.02 -11.62 17.05
N GLY A 92 1.79 -11.90 16.60
CA GLY A 92 0.78 -10.90 16.26
C GLY A 92 0.98 -10.26 14.89
N HIS A 93 1.80 -10.83 14.01
CA HIS A 93 1.92 -10.35 12.64
C HIS A 93 0.79 -10.89 11.77
N PHE A 94 0.37 -10.09 10.79
CA PHE A 94 -0.63 -10.48 9.81
C PHE A 94 -0.17 -11.70 8.99
N ASN A 95 -1.00 -12.75 8.95
CA ASN A 95 -0.83 -13.88 8.04
C ASN A 95 -1.76 -13.76 6.84
N PHE A 96 -3.07 -13.77 7.10
CA PHE A 96 -4.07 -13.60 6.06
C PHE A 96 -5.37 -13.03 6.62
N CYS A 97 -6.19 -12.48 5.73
CA CYS A 97 -7.56 -12.15 6.06
C CYS A 97 -8.51 -12.53 4.92
N PHE A 98 -9.77 -12.74 5.26
CA PHE A 98 -10.87 -12.92 4.34
C PHE A 98 -11.98 -11.93 4.68
N MET A 99 -12.63 -11.37 3.67
CA MET A 99 -13.82 -10.55 3.84
C MET A 99 -14.82 -10.77 2.70
N THR A 100 -16.10 -10.78 3.04
CA THR A 100 -17.19 -10.81 2.07
C THR A 100 -18.41 -10.08 2.63
N PHE A 101 -19.01 -9.22 1.82
CA PHE A 101 -20.19 -8.46 2.23
C PHE A 101 -21.43 -9.35 2.34
N GLY A 102 -22.30 -9.07 3.31
CA GLY A 102 -23.56 -9.80 3.47
C GLY A 102 -24.41 -9.79 2.20
N ALA A 103 -24.52 -8.63 1.55
CA ALA A 103 -25.22 -8.50 0.26
C ALA A 103 -24.60 -9.38 -0.84
N SER A 104 -23.28 -9.56 -0.85
CA SER A 104 -22.60 -10.45 -1.81
C SER A 104 -22.91 -11.91 -1.52
N ILE A 105 -22.96 -12.32 -0.25
CA ILE A 105 -23.37 -13.68 0.15
C ILE A 105 -24.81 -13.95 -0.29
N GLU A 106 -25.72 -13.01 -0.01
CA GLU A 106 -27.14 -13.15 -0.39
C GLU A 106 -27.34 -13.19 -1.90
N GLY A 107 -26.60 -12.38 -2.64
CA GLY A 107 -26.65 -12.31 -4.10
C GLY A 107 -26.03 -13.52 -4.79
N TRP A 108 -25.08 -14.21 -4.14
CA TRP A 108 -24.31 -15.31 -4.74
C TRP A 108 -25.19 -16.43 -5.32
N LYS A 109 -26.33 -16.74 -4.68
CA LYS A 109 -27.29 -17.75 -5.15
C LYS A 109 -27.92 -17.45 -6.51
N TYR A 110 -27.82 -16.20 -6.97
CA TYR A 110 -28.30 -15.74 -8.28
C TYR A 110 -27.16 -15.48 -9.27
N CYS A 111 -25.91 -15.60 -8.85
CA CYS A 111 -24.73 -15.40 -9.68
C CYS A 111 -24.25 -16.73 -10.29
N ARG A 112 -23.47 -16.65 -11.38
CA ARG A 112 -22.67 -17.79 -11.85
C ARG A 112 -21.45 -17.95 -10.94
N PRO A 113 -21.15 -19.15 -10.42
CA PRO A 113 -20.06 -19.35 -9.48
C PRO A 113 -18.71 -19.27 -10.20
N ILE A 114 -18.14 -18.07 -10.27
CA ILE A 114 -16.82 -17.80 -10.86
C ILE A 114 -15.88 -17.31 -9.75
N ILE A 115 -14.74 -17.98 -9.62
CA ILE A 115 -13.67 -17.57 -8.71
C ILE A 115 -12.51 -17.10 -9.57
N SER A 116 -12.12 -15.84 -9.41
CA SER A 116 -10.91 -15.30 -10.00
C SER A 116 -9.84 -15.19 -8.93
N VAL A 117 -8.67 -15.76 -9.21
CA VAL A 117 -7.51 -15.68 -8.32
C VAL A 117 -6.53 -14.68 -8.93
N TYR A 118 -6.27 -13.59 -8.21
CA TYR A 118 -5.25 -12.62 -8.59
C TYR A 118 -4.06 -12.74 -7.62
N GLY A 119 -2.88 -12.99 -8.18
CA GLY A 119 -1.64 -13.02 -7.43
C GLY A 119 -0.94 -11.66 -7.51
N ILE A 120 -0.80 -10.98 -6.37
CA ILE A 120 0.13 -9.86 -6.20
C ILE A 120 1.20 -10.34 -5.23
N PHE A 121 2.46 -10.31 -5.66
CA PHE A 121 3.58 -10.44 -4.75
C PHE A 121 3.78 -9.07 -4.08
N LEU A 122 3.57 -9.02 -2.76
CA LEU A 122 3.92 -7.86 -1.92
C LEU A 122 5.43 -7.80 -1.69
#